data_AF-A0A973L7M5-F1
#
_entry.id   AF-A0A973L7M5-F1
#
_cell.length_a   1.000
_cell.length_b   1.000
_cell.length_c   1.000
_cell.angle_alpha   90.00
_cell.angle_beta   90.00
_cell.angle_gamma   90.00
#
_symmetry.space_group_name_H-M   'P 1'
#
loop_
_entity.id
_entity.type
_entity.pdbx_description
1 polymer ?
#
loop_
_entity_poly.entity_id
_entity_poly.type
_entity_poly.pdbx_seq_one_letter_code
_entity_poly.pdbx_strand_id
1 'polypeptide(L)'
;MKRSGIAAAASAGLSMLAVACGSSGVSTAPARGSSTTTPPSAPSTPSAQKAGVGDTINLTDSANGKNIKVTVVKVVDPDSSGNEFEQPPAGDRFESIQFRIVNSGAATYQDDPLVEITAKDAAGQNMQQTIVTSTAAGAQMPSSVNLAPGDTALGYVTFAVPSGDRIAQAQYALDAGLGTTGEWQIGNGQPAPAPPASSTSSTAPPAAPATPT
;
A
#
# COMPACT_ATOMS: atom_id res chain seq x y z
N MET A 1 -16.22 22.84 -31.97
CA MET A 1 -17.46 23.57 -31.63
C MET A 1 -17.53 23.75 -30.12
N LYS A 2 -17.52 25.02 -29.69
CA LYS A 2 -18.02 25.65 -28.44
C LYS A 2 -17.76 24.95 -27.09
N ARG A 3 -16.88 25.57 -26.30
CA ARG A 3 -16.76 25.46 -24.83
C ARG A 3 -17.74 26.45 -24.16
N SER A 4 -18.48 26.00 -23.15
CA SER A 4 -19.25 26.79 -22.16
C SER A 4 -19.32 25.95 -20.87
N GLY A 5 -19.19 26.40 -19.62
CA GLY A 5 -19.11 27.74 -19.02
C GLY A 5 -20.01 27.82 -17.75
N ILE A 6 -19.40 27.72 -16.55
CA ILE A 6 -19.71 28.35 -15.23
C ILE A 6 -21.14 28.26 -14.62
N ALA A 7 -21.26 27.85 -13.35
CA ALA A 7 -21.97 28.60 -12.28
C ALA A 7 -21.80 27.96 -10.88
N ALA A 8 -21.38 28.78 -9.92
CA ALA A 8 -21.41 28.52 -8.48
C ALA A 8 -22.73 29.02 -7.88
N ALA A 9 -23.21 28.38 -6.81
CA ALA A 9 -24.24 28.95 -5.94
C ALA A 9 -23.99 28.53 -4.48
N ALA A 10 -23.65 29.52 -3.66
CA ALA A 10 -23.65 29.44 -2.21
C ALA A 10 -25.07 29.72 -1.68
N SER A 11 -25.47 29.08 -0.59
CA SER A 11 -26.65 29.49 0.18
C SER A 11 -26.41 29.21 1.66
N ALA A 12 -26.37 30.29 2.42
CA ALA A 12 -26.29 30.36 3.87
C ALA A 12 -27.70 30.41 4.49
N GLY A 13 -27.81 30.02 5.76
CA GLY A 13 -28.96 30.34 6.61
C GLY A 13 -29.24 29.26 7.67
N LEU A 14 -29.53 29.49 8.95
CA LEU A 14 -29.19 30.46 10.01
C LEU A 14 -30.25 30.20 11.12
N SER A 15 -29.81 30.09 12.39
CA SER A 15 -30.59 30.30 13.63
C SER A 15 -31.63 29.26 14.08
N MET A 16 -31.97 29.05 15.36
CA MET A 16 -31.45 29.34 16.71
C MET A 16 -32.48 28.75 17.72
N LEU A 17 -32.11 28.69 19.01
CA LEU A 17 -32.94 28.73 20.24
C LEU A 17 -33.09 27.45 21.09
N ALA A 18 -33.00 27.74 22.39
CA ALA A 18 -32.61 26.94 23.54
C ALA A 18 -33.80 26.64 24.48
N VAL A 19 -33.46 26.26 25.73
CA VAL A 19 -34.29 26.17 26.97
C VAL A 19 -34.79 24.74 27.25
N ALA A 20 -34.26 23.95 28.19
CA ALA A 20 -34.00 24.06 29.65
C ALA A 20 -35.18 23.60 30.55
N CYS A 21 -34.86 22.65 31.43
CA CYS A 21 -35.44 22.22 32.73
C CYS A 21 -35.30 20.69 32.85
N GLY A 22 -35.00 20.05 33.97
CA GLY A 22 -35.08 20.41 35.37
C GLY A 22 -35.43 19.12 36.12
N SER A 23 -34.65 18.76 37.15
CA SER A 23 -34.67 17.46 37.84
C SER A 23 -35.82 17.29 38.84
N SER A 24 -36.29 16.04 39.05
CA SER A 24 -36.54 15.33 40.35
C SER A 24 -37.81 14.47 40.38
N GLY A 25 -37.72 13.23 40.88
CA GLY A 25 -38.86 12.47 41.46
C GLY A 25 -38.92 10.97 41.13
N VAL A 26 -38.83 10.11 42.15
CA VAL A 26 -38.63 8.64 42.11
C VAL A 26 -39.94 7.84 42.32
N SER A 27 -40.00 6.60 41.80
CA SER A 27 -40.46 5.35 42.48
C SER A 27 -41.64 4.58 41.86
N THR A 28 -41.38 3.38 41.31
CA THR A 28 -41.96 2.08 41.74
C THR A 28 -41.39 0.91 40.90
N ALA A 29 -40.88 -0.12 41.58
CA ALA A 29 -40.39 -1.41 41.01
C ALA A 29 -41.57 -2.41 40.83
N PRO A 30 -41.45 -3.63 40.22
CA PRO A 30 -40.23 -4.40 39.91
C PRO A 30 -40.20 -5.25 38.59
N ALA A 31 -39.08 -5.94 38.41
CA ALA A 31 -38.89 -7.24 37.74
C ALA A 31 -38.29 -7.32 36.31
N ARG A 32 -37.15 -8.03 36.27
CA ARG A 32 -36.70 -9.01 35.27
C ARG A 32 -35.99 -8.46 34.01
N GLY A 33 -34.68 -8.73 33.97
CA GLY A 33 -33.91 -8.80 32.74
C GLY A 33 -32.60 -8.03 32.81
N SER A 34 -31.54 -8.66 33.34
CA SER A 34 -30.18 -8.20 33.12
C SER A 34 -29.79 -8.50 31.67
N SER A 35 -30.22 -7.69 30.71
CA SER A 35 -29.63 -7.66 29.38
C SER A 35 -28.58 -6.56 29.37
N THR A 36 -27.34 -6.93 29.64
CA THR A 36 -26.17 -6.15 29.24
C THR A 36 -26.19 -6.08 27.72
N THR A 37 -26.80 -5.03 27.17
CA THR A 37 -26.67 -4.72 25.74
C THR A 37 -25.27 -4.20 25.53
N THR A 38 -24.37 -5.11 25.13
CA THR A 38 -23.08 -4.77 24.55
C THR A 38 -23.33 -3.84 23.36
N PRO A 39 -22.69 -2.65 23.30
CA PRO A 39 -22.75 -1.81 22.11
C PRO A 39 -22.36 -2.63 20.87
N PRO A 40 -23.02 -2.44 19.71
CA PRO A 40 -22.65 -3.14 18.50
C PRO A 40 -21.19 -2.79 18.17
N SER A 41 -20.34 -3.81 18.09
CA SER A 41 -18.97 -3.67 17.59
C SER A 41 -19.05 -3.02 16.20
N ALA A 42 -18.44 -1.85 16.06
CA ALA A 42 -18.17 -1.27 14.75
C ALA A 42 -17.41 -2.31 13.91
N PRO A 43 -17.68 -2.41 12.59
CA PRO A 43 -16.94 -3.30 11.72
C PRO A 43 -15.45 -2.98 11.81
N SER A 44 -14.67 -3.92 12.33
CA SER A 44 -13.21 -3.83 12.37
C SER A 44 -12.68 -3.91 10.94
N THR A 45 -12.08 -2.83 10.45
CA THR A 45 -11.30 -2.84 9.21
C THR A 45 -10.25 -3.95 9.30
N PRO A 46 -10.08 -4.80 8.27
CA PRO A 46 -9.06 -5.84 8.29
C PRO A 46 -7.68 -5.20 8.50
N SER A 47 -7.02 -5.52 9.61
CA SER A 47 -5.65 -5.07 9.86
C SER A 47 -4.68 -5.91 9.02
N ALA A 48 -3.68 -5.27 8.40
CA ALA A 48 -2.66 -5.98 7.63
C ALA A 48 -1.88 -6.99 8.50
N GLN A 49 -1.76 -8.23 8.02
CA GLN A 49 -0.91 -9.24 8.64
C GLN A 49 0.56 -8.96 8.28
N LYS A 50 1.48 -9.05 9.25
CA LYS A 50 2.91 -8.82 9.04
C LYS A 50 3.74 -10.11 9.15
N ALA A 51 4.77 -10.23 8.33
CA ALA A 51 5.71 -11.37 8.33
C ALA A 51 7.10 -10.96 7.81
N GLY A 52 8.06 -11.89 7.77
CA GLY A 52 9.39 -11.70 7.17
C GLY A 52 9.54 -12.44 5.84
N VAL A 53 10.62 -12.17 5.10
CA VAL A 53 10.97 -12.94 3.89
C VAL A 53 11.06 -14.43 4.22
N GLY A 54 10.40 -15.27 3.39
CA GLY A 54 10.26 -16.71 3.57
C GLY A 54 8.94 -17.12 4.23
N ASP A 55 8.31 -16.23 4.99
CA ASP A 55 7.05 -16.53 5.67
C ASP A 55 5.85 -16.44 4.73
N THR A 56 4.83 -17.25 5.04
CA THR A 56 3.59 -17.32 4.26
C THR A 56 2.43 -16.70 5.03
N ILE A 57 1.69 -15.82 4.37
CA ILE A 57 0.46 -15.19 4.88
C ILE A 57 -0.73 -15.79 4.15
N ASN A 58 -1.79 -16.12 4.88
CA ASN A 58 -3.07 -16.51 4.30
C ASN A 58 -3.92 -15.26 4.11
N LEU A 59 -4.28 -14.96 2.86
CA LEU A 59 -5.11 -13.82 2.51
C LEU A 59 -6.49 -14.30 2.07
N THR A 60 -7.51 -13.61 2.57
CA THR A 60 -8.90 -13.96 2.35
C THR A 60 -9.71 -12.74 1.97
N ASP A 61 -10.60 -12.92 1.01
CA ASP A 61 -11.70 -12.02 0.73
C ASP A 61 -12.98 -12.84 0.81
N SER A 62 -13.73 -12.64 1.90
CA SER A 62 -14.95 -13.39 2.15
C SER A 62 -16.11 -12.94 1.25
N ALA A 63 -16.09 -11.71 0.73
CA ALA A 63 -17.14 -11.21 -0.14
C ALA A 63 -17.08 -11.89 -1.52
N ASN A 64 -15.86 -12.10 -2.03
CA ASN A 64 -15.63 -12.75 -3.33
C ASN A 64 -15.20 -14.22 -3.22
N GLY A 65 -15.12 -14.78 -2.00
CA GLY A 65 -14.75 -16.17 -1.76
C GLY A 65 -13.30 -16.52 -2.10
N LYS A 66 -12.40 -15.52 -2.22
CA LYS A 66 -10.99 -15.71 -2.55
C LYS A 66 -10.21 -16.12 -1.30
N ASN A 67 -9.38 -17.16 -1.41
CA ASN A 67 -8.51 -17.63 -0.33
C ASN A 67 -7.16 -18.05 -0.91
N ILE A 68 -6.12 -17.27 -0.68
CA ILE A 68 -4.77 -17.53 -1.21
C ILE A 68 -3.74 -17.56 -0.11
N LYS A 69 -2.64 -18.27 -0.33
CA LYS A 69 -1.43 -18.19 0.47
C LYS A 69 -0.37 -17.45 -0.34
N VAL A 70 0.16 -16.37 0.22
CA VAL A 70 1.21 -15.57 -0.40
C VAL A 70 2.50 -15.71 0.40
N THR A 71 3.62 -15.90 -0.29
CA THR A 71 4.96 -15.94 0.28
C THR A 71 5.84 -14.93 -0.47
N VAL A 72 6.57 -14.07 0.24
CA VAL A 72 7.76 -13.42 -0.33
C VAL A 72 8.92 -14.39 -0.20
N VAL A 73 9.34 -15.01 -1.31
CA VAL A 73 10.29 -16.14 -1.30
C VAL A 73 11.71 -15.63 -1.10
N LYS A 74 12.10 -14.58 -1.83
CA LYS A 74 13.41 -13.94 -1.74
C LYS A 74 13.40 -12.57 -2.44
N VAL A 75 14.46 -11.81 -2.21
CA VAL A 75 14.74 -10.51 -2.83
C VAL A 75 16.09 -10.59 -3.54
N VAL A 76 16.20 -9.98 -4.71
CA VAL A 76 17.43 -9.85 -5.50
C VAL A 76 17.76 -8.37 -5.63
N ASP A 77 18.85 -7.95 -4.98
CA ASP A 77 19.36 -6.58 -4.99
C ASP A 77 20.89 -6.59 -5.10
N PRO A 78 21.49 -5.92 -6.10
CA PRO A 78 20.83 -5.42 -7.31
C PRO A 78 20.41 -6.58 -8.22
N ASP A 79 19.29 -6.40 -8.93
CA ASP A 79 18.94 -7.25 -10.08
C ASP A 79 19.48 -6.63 -11.37
N SER A 80 20.00 -7.49 -12.26
CA SER A 80 20.51 -7.05 -13.55
C SER A 80 19.42 -7.16 -14.61
N SER A 81 19.36 -6.18 -15.50
CA SER A 81 18.52 -6.25 -16.68
C SER A 81 18.78 -7.53 -17.49
N GLY A 82 17.72 -8.13 -18.01
CA GLY A 82 17.84 -9.30 -18.88
C GLY A 82 18.28 -8.94 -20.30
N ASN A 83 18.28 -7.65 -20.66
CA ASN A 83 18.70 -7.15 -21.97
C ASN A 83 19.19 -5.68 -21.88
N GLU A 84 19.78 -5.19 -22.96
CA GLU A 84 20.36 -3.84 -23.06
C GLU A 84 19.32 -2.72 -23.25
N PHE A 85 18.07 -3.04 -23.59
CA PHE A 85 17.01 -2.07 -23.87
C PHE A 85 16.20 -1.70 -22.62
N GLU A 86 16.14 -2.59 -21.64
CA GLU A 86 15.39 -2.42 -20.39
C GLU A 86 16.37 -2.16 -19.25
N GLN A 87 16.96 -0.97 -19.22
CA GLN A 87 17.86 -0.52 -18.16
C GLN A 87 17.10 0.26 -17.08
N PRO A 88 17.57 0.24 -15.82
CA PRO A 88 16.99 1.08 -14.79
C PRO A 88 17.13 2.57 -15.17
N PRO A 89 16.20 3.44 -14.73
CA PRO A 89 16.34 4.88 -14.88
C PRO A 89 17.68 5.40 -14.33
N ALA A 90 18.14 6.54 -14.84
CA ALA A 90 19.39 7.13 -14.39
C ALA A 90 19.33 7.46 -12.88
N GLY A 91 20.27 6.91 -12.11
CA GLY A 91 20.32 7.06 -10.65
C GLY A 91 19.65 5.92 -9.88
N ASP A 92 18.92 5.06 -10.57
CA ASP A 92 18.24 3.90 -10.00
C ASP A 92 18.96 2.59 -10.32
N ARG A 93 18.57 1.55 -9.62
CA ARG A 93 18.90 0.14 -9.88
C ARG A 93 17.63 -0.69 -9.82
N PHE A 94 17.65 -1.87 -10.44
CA PHE A 94 16.56 -2.80 -10.25
C PHE A 94 16.73 -3.57 -8.94
N GLU A 95 15.61 -3.75 -8.24
CA GLU A 95 15.47 -4.68 -7.13
C GLU A 95 14.23 -5.54 -7.41
N SER A 96 14.38 -6.86 -7.31
CA SER A 96 13.34 -7.81 -7.70
C SER A 96 12.91 -8.68 -6.53
N ILE A 97 11.60 -8.77 -6.31
CA ILE A 97 11.02 -9.57 -5.23
C ILE A 97 10.29 -10.77 -5.83
N GLN A 98 10.66 -11.97 -5.40
CA GLN A 98 9.96 -13.18 -5.82
C GLN A 98 8.76 -13.43 -4.92
N PHE A 99 7.59 -13.52 -5.52
CA PHE A 99 6.36 -13.90 -4.85
C PHE A 99 5.92 -15.29 -5.28
N ARG A 100 5.38 -16.05 -4.33
CA ARG A 100 4.64 -17.29 -4.58
C ARG A 100 3.20 -17.12 -4.11
N ILE A 101 2.25 -17.40 -4.98
CA ILE A 101 0.82 -17.33 -4.72
C ILE A 101 0.25 -18.72 -4.92
N VAL A 102 -0.41 -19.27 -3.90
CA VAL A 102 -1.08 -20.57 -3.96
C VAL A 102 -2.56 -20.36 -3.75
N ASN A 103 -3.40 -20.89 -4.65
CA ASN A 103 -4.83 -20.91 -4.42
C ASN A 103 -5.15 -21.97 -3.34
N SER A 104 -5.60 -21.50 -2.17
CA SER A 104 -5.97 -22.36 -1.04
C SER A 104 -7.49 -22.47 -0.85
N GLY A 105 -8.26 -21.85 -1.74
CA GLY A 105 -9.71 -21.93 -1.77
C GLY A 105 -10.23 -23.13 -2.56
N ALA A 106 -11.55 -23.27 -2.58
CA ALA A 106 -12.24 -24.33 -3.33
C ALA A 106 -12.63 -23.93 -4.76
N ALA A 107 -12.62 -22.63 -5.07
CA ALA A 107 -12.92 -22.10 -6.40
C ALA A 107 -11.64 -21.64 -7.11
N THR A 108 -11.70 -21.50 -8.43
CA THR A 108 -10.60 -20.94 -9.23
C THR A 108 -10.31 -19.50 -8.81
N TYR A 109 -9.04 -19.18 -8.59
CA TYR A 109 -8.57 -17.83 -8.30
C TYR A 109 -8.08 -17.15 -9.58
N GLN A 110 -8.76 -16.06 -9.94
CA GLN A 110 -8.46 -15.19 -11.07
C GLN A 110 -8.13 -13.79 -10.58
N ASP A 111 -6.97 -13.26 -10.95
CA ASP A 111 -6.60 -11.89 -10.60
C ASP A 111 -5.41 -11.37 -11.42
N ASP A 112 -5.05 -10.11 -11.22
CA ASP A 112 -3.80 -9.50 -11.67
C ASP A 112 -2.88 -9.22 -10.47
N PRO A 113 -1.87 -10.07 -10.18
CA PRO A 113 -0.96 -9.85 -9.06
C PRO A 113 -0.19 -8.52 -9.12
N LEU A 114 0.01 -7.95 -10.31
CA LEU A 114 0.84 -6.76 -10.48
C LEU A 114 0.17 -5.48 -10.00
N VAL A 115 -1.16 -5.47 -9.84
CA VAL A 115 -1.89 -4.35 -9.23
C VAL A 115 -2.06 -4.51 -7.72
N GLU A 116 -1.92 -5.74 -7.21
CA GLU A 116 -2.06 -6.07 -5.78
C GLU A 116 -0.75 -5.91 -5.00
N ILE A 117 0.37 -5.90 -5.71
CA ILE A 117 1.70 -5.83 -5.12
C ILE A 117 2.19 -4.39 -5.07
N THR A 118 2.65 -3.98 -3.89
CA THR A 118 3.38 -2.72 -3.72
C THR A 118 4.65 -2.94 -2.89
N ALA A 119 5.61 -2.03 -3.02
CA ALA A 119 6.83 -2.05 -2.24
C ALA A 119 7.13 -0.65 -1.70
N LYS A 120 7.76 -0.60 -0.52
CA LYS A 120 8.14 0.65 0.14
C LYS A 120 9.55 0.61 0.68
N ASP A 121 10.20 1.76 0.73
CA ASP A 121 11.48 1.96 1.43
C ASP A 121 11.29 2.01 2.96
N ALA A 122 12.40 2.22 3.68
CA ALA A 122 12.40 2.38 5.13
C ALA A 122 11.73 3.69 5.61
N ALA A 123 11.58 4.69 4.74
CA ALA A 123 10.87 5.93 5.02
C ALA A 123 9.36 5.83 4.74
N GLY A 124 8.89 4.71 4.19
CA GLY A 124 7.50 4.47 3.81
C GLY A 124 7.11 5.03 2.43
N GLN A 125 8.07 5.45 1.62
CA GLN A 125 7.84 5.89 0.24
C GLN A 125 7.60 4.68 -0.65
N ASN A 126 6.61 4.77 -1.54
CA ASN A 126 6.34 3.70 -2.50
C ASN A 126 7.45 3.64 -3.56
N MET A 127 7.95 2.44 -3.84
CA MET A 127 8.90 2.19 -4.91
C MET A 127 8.18 2.04 -6.25
N GLN A 128 8.84 2.47 -7.33
CA GLN A 128 8.25 2.41 -8.66
C GLN A 128 8.34 0.99 -9.21
N GLN A 129 7.20 0.30 -9.31
CA GLN A 129 7.12 -0.96 -10.03
C GLN A 129 7.46 -0.73 -11.52
N THR A 130 8.31 -1.59 -12.07
CA THR A 130 8.74 -1.51 -13.47
C THR A 130 8.39 -2.81 -14.17
N ILE A 131 7.67 -2.71 -15.29
CA ILE A 131 7.39 -3.86 -16.15
C ILE A 131 8.56 -4.03 -17.11
N VAL A 132 9.27 -5.13 -16.97
CA VAL A 132 10.37 -5.54 -17.82
C VAL A 132 10.07 -6.92 -18.41
N THR A 133 10.57 -7.19 -19.61
CA THR A 133 10.38 -8.50 -20.25
C THR A 133 11.29 -9.58 -19.65
N SER A 134 12.44 -9.20 -19.10
CA SER A 134 13.40 -10.13 -18.50
C SER A 134 14.34 -9.46 -17.51
N THR A 135 14.66 -10.18 -16.43
CA THR A 135 15.79 -9.86 -15.53
C THR A 135 16.62 -11.11 -15.26
N ALA A 136 17.83 -10.92 -14.73
CA ALA A 136 18.70 -12.03 -14.33
C ALA A 136 18.12 -12.86 -13.17
N ALA A 137 17.22 -12.29 -12.36
CA ALA A 137 16.56 -13.00 -11.26
C ALA A 137 15.68 -14.17 -11.73
N GLY A 138 15.02 -14.05 -12.89
CA GLY A 138 14.22 -15.10 -13.51
C GLY A 138 12.88 -14.63 -14.07
N ALA A 139 11.94 -15.57 -14.21
CA ALA A 139 10.63 -15.31 -14.82
C ALA A 139 9.82 -14.27 -14.02
N GLN A 140 9.29 -13.27 -14.72
CA GLN A 140 8.46 -12.23 -14.12
C GLN A 140 7.08 -12.79 -13.72
N MET A 141 6.47 -12.17 -12.72
CA MET A 141 5.10 -12.44 -12.33
C MET A 141 4.17 -12.06 -13.49
N PRO A 142 3.27 -12.95 -13.92
CA PRO A 142 2.32 -12.63 -14.98
C PRO A 142 1.32 -11.57 -14.50
N SER A 143 0.86 -10.72 -15.43
CA SER A 143 -0.19 -9.72 -15.20
C SER A 143 -1.61 -10.30 -15.14
N SER A 144 -1.72 -11.63 -15.19
CA SER A 144 -2.97 -12.33 -14.95
C SER A 144 -2.67 -13.76 -14.56
N VAL A 145 -3.31 -14.23 -13.49
CA VAL A 145 -3.21 -15.62 -13.05
C VAL A 145 -4.56 -16.32 -13.15
N ASN A 146 -4.51 -17.61 -13.48
CA ASN A 146 -5.66 -18.50 -13.42
C ASN A 146 -5.29 -19.77 -12.66
N LEU A 147 -5.64 -19.84 -11.38
CA LEU A 147 -5.18 -20.90 -10.48
C LEU A 147 -6.36 -21.76 -10.04
N ALA A 148 -6.36 -23.05 -10.41
CA ALA A 148 -7.27 -24.02 -9.80
C ALA A 148 -6.93 -24.22 -8.32
N PRO A 149 -7.82 -24.83 -7.51
CA PRO A 149 -7.50 -25.17 -6.13
C PRO A 149 -6.18 -25.95 -6.00
N GLY A 150 -5.23 -25.41 -5.24
CA GLY A 150 -3.90 -25.97 -5.04
C GLY A 150 -2.83 -25.50 -6.04
N ASP A 151 -3.21 -24.87 -7.14
CA ASP A 151 -2.26 -24.36 -8.14
C ASP A 151 -1.45 -23.18 -7.59
N THR A 152 -0.27 -22.99 -8.19
CA THR A 152 0.72 -22.02 -7.75
C THR A 152 1.17 -21.12 -8.90
N ALA A 153 1.19 -19.80 -8.66
CA ALA A 153 1.96 -18.84 -9.45
C ALA A 153 3.26 -18.50 -8.70
N LEU A 154 4.36 -18.42 -9.44
CA LEU A 154 5.68 -18.03 -8.93
C LEU A 154 6.31 -17.07 -9.94
N GLY A 155 6.76 -15.91 -9.48
CA GLY A 155 7.40 -14.93 -10.35
C GLY A 155 8.01 -13.77 -9.60
N TYR A 156 8.83 -12.99 -10.30
CA TYR A 156 9.41 -11.76 -9.78
C TYR A 156 8.59 -10.54 -10.14
N VAL A 157 8.55 -9.58 -9.22
CA VAL A 157 8.12 -8.22 -9.49
C VAL A 157 9.33 -7.32 -9.33
N THR A 158 9.63 -6.55 -10.38
CA THR A 158 10.82 -5.69 -10.47
C THR A 158 10.45 -4.25 -10.11
N PHE A 159 11.29 -3.60 -9.33
CA PHE A 159 11.15 -2.20 -8.94
C PHE A 159 12.39 -1.40 -9.34
N ALA A 160 12.20 -0.15 -9.76
CA ALA A 160 13.27 0.82 -9.86
C ALA A 160 13.45 1.47 -8.49
N VAL A 161 14.65 1.33 -7.94
CA VAL A 161 15.01 1.79 -6.60
C VAL A 161 16.21 2.73 -6.70
N PRO A 162 16.18 3.92 -6.08
CA PRO A 162 17.34 4.81 -6.05
C PRO A 162 18.59 4.09 -5.54
N SER A 163 19.75 4.32 -6.16
CA SER A 163 20.99 3.56 -5.87
C SER A 163 21.48 3.60 -4.41
N GLY A 164 20.99 4.54 -3.60
CA GLY A 164 21.30 4.65 -2.16
C GLY A 164 20.20 4.18 -1.22
N ASP A 165 19.09 3.70 -1.74
CA ASP A 165 17.92 3.25 -0.98
C ASP A 165 17.67 1.75 -1.19
N ARG A 166 16.64 1.17 -0.57
CA ARG A 166 16.25 -0.24 -0.76
C ARG A 166 14.78 -0.46 -0.47
N ILE A 167 14.22 -1.56 -0.95
CA ILE A 167 12.92 -2.00 -0.46
C ILE A 167 13.07 -2.49 1.00
N ALA A 168 12.24 -1.94 1.89
CA ALA A 168 12.14 -2.36 3.28
C ALA A 168 10.86 -3.15 3.57
N GLN A 169 9.81 -2.93 2.79
CA GLN A 169 8.53 -3.63 2.93
C GLN A 169 7.96 -4.00 1.57
N ALA A 170 7.47 -5.22 1.45
CA ALA A 170 6.58 -5.66 0.37
C ALA A 170 5.16 -5.82 0.90
N GLN A 171 4.15 -5.50 0.09
CA GLN A 171 2.74 -5.66 0.42
C GLN A 171 2.01 -6.41 -0.70
N TYR A 172 1.03 -7.21 -0.31
CA TYR A 172 0.01 -7.78 -1.20
C TYR A 172 -1.37 -7.46 -0.62
N ALA A 173 -2.13 -6.62 -1.30
CA ALA A 173 -3.50 -6.26 -0.92
C ALA A 173 -4.48 -7.08 -1.76
N LEU A 174 -5.18 -8.05 -1.17
CA LEU A 174 -6.08 -8.89 -1.96
C LEU A 174 -7.32 -8.11 -2.45
N ASP A 175 -7.67 -8.27 -3.72
CA ASP A 175 -8.84 -7.64 -4.35
C ASP A 175 -8.77 -6.10 -4.26
N ALA A 176 -7.63 -5.53 -4.63
CA ALA A 176 -7.31 -4.11 -4.48
C ALA A 176 -7.53 -3.56 -3.06
N GLY A 177 -7.33 -4.42 -2.05
CA GLY A 177 -7.52 -4.09 -0.63
C GLY A 177 -8.95 -4.22 -0.11
N LEU A 178 -9.88 -4.78 -0.88
CA LEU A 178 -11.20 -5.17 -0.38
C LEU A 178 -11.13 -6.43 0.51
N GLY A 179 -10.13 -7.29 0.27
CA GLY A 179 -9.77 -8.40 1.14
C GLY A 179 -8.74 -8.05 2.22
N THR A 180 -8.22 -9.07 2.89
CA THR A 180 -7.11 -8.91 3.84
C THR A 180 -5.80 -8.55 3.12
N THR A 181 -4.93 -7.82 3.80
CA THR A 181 -3.61 -7.43 3.29
C THR A 181 -2.48 -8.18 4.02
N GLY A 182 -1.45 -8.58 3.28
CA GLY A 182 -0.20 -9.11 3.81
C GLY A 182 0.94 -8.12 3.61
N GLU A 183 1.81 -8.00 4.61
CA GLU A 183 3.03 -7.18 4.56
C GLU A 183 4.24 -8.00 5.01
N TRP A 184 5.31 -7.95 4.22
CA TRP A 184 6.57 -8.64 4.51
C TRP A 184 7.66 -7.62 4.73
N GLN A 185 8.33 -7.68 5.88
CA GLN A 185 9.50 -6.86 6.15
C GLN A 185 10.73 -7.50 5.50
N ILE A 186 11.44 -6.70 4.72
CA ILE A 186 12.65 -7.08 4.00
C ILE A 186 13.85 -6.58 4.84
N GLY A 187 14.44 -7.50 5.60
CA GLY A 187 15.72 -7.30 6.28
C GLY A 187 16.83 -7.04 5.26
N ASN A 188 17.89 -6.30 5.58
CA ASN A 188 18.74 -6.51 6.76
C ASN A 188 19.18 -5.18 7.41
N GLY A 189 19.66 -5.25 8.66
CA GLY A 189 19.90 -4.11 9.56
C GLY A 189 20.50 -2.84 8.95
N GLN A 190 20.11 -1.72 9.57
CA GLN A 190 20.46 -0.32 9.31
C GLN A 190 19.42 0.45 8.46
N PRO A 191 18.88 1.58 8.98
CA PRO A 191 18.12 2.52 8.17
C PRO A 191 18.97 3.00 6.99
N ALA A 192 18.36 3.17 5.82
CA ALA A 192 18.97 3.98 4.77
C ALA A 192 19.35 5.36 5.38
N PRO A 193 20.56 5.90 5.10
CA PRO A 193 20.86 7.27 5.47
C PRO A 193 19.76 8.18 4.93
N ALA A 194 19.23 9.07 5.76
CA ALA A 194 18.20 10.00 5.34
C ALA A 194 18.65 10.69 4.03
N PRO A 195 17.78 10.76 3.01
CA PRO A 195 18.13 11.43 1.76
C PRO A 195 18.60 12.86 2.07
N PRO A 196 19.67 13.36 1.45
CA PRO A 196 20.10 14.73 1.67
C PRO A 196 18.92 15.64 1.37
N ALA A 197 18.52 16.43 2.37
CA ALA A 197 17.45 17.41 2.23
C ALA A 197 17.74 18.20 0.96
N SER A 198 16.77 18.20 0.03
CA SER A 198 16.85 18.98 -1.20
C SER A 198 17.17 20.41 -0.80
N SER A 199 18.42 20.82 -0.98
CA SER A 199 18.87 22.16 -0.65
C SER A 199 18.14 23.10 -1.59
N THR A 200 17.10 23.77 -1.07
CA THR A 200 16.48 24.90 -1.73
C THR A 200 17.54 25.98 -1.84
N SER A 201 18.11 26.10 -3.03
CA SER A 201 18.98 27.21 -3.41
C SER A 201 18.16 28.51 -3.34
N SER A 202 18.09 29.11 -2.16
CA SER A 202 17.62 30.47 -1.97
C SER A 202 18.69 31.42 -2.48
N THR A 203 18.70 31.67 -3.79
CA THR A 203 19.54 32.70 -4.40
C THR A 203 19.12 34.07 -3.87
N ALA A 204 19.89 34.62 -2.94
CA ALA A 204 19.79 36.01 -2.53
C ALA A 204 20.20 36.93 -3.70
N PRO A 205 19.51 38.06 -3.94
CA PRO A 205 19.87 38.99 -5.01
C PRO A 205 21.17 39.74 -4.68
N PRO A 206 21.99 40.09 -5.68
CA PRO A 206 23.26 40.77 -5.45
C PRO A 206 23.06 42.21 -4.95
N ALA A 207 23.81 42.58 -3.91
CA ALA A 207 23.88 43.93 -3.39
C ALA A 207 24.59 44.87 -4.39
N ALA A 208 24.00 46.05 -4.60
CA ALA A 208 24.55 47.10 -5.47
C ALA A 208 25.86 47.69 -4.92
N PRO A 209 26.83 48.06 -5.78
CA PRO A 209 28.07 48.70 -5.34
C PRO A 209 27.84 50.16 -4.96
N ALA A 210 28.39 50.57 -3.81
CA ALA A 210 28.43 51.96 -3.35
C ALA A 210 29.50 52.76 -4.11
N THR A 211 29.13 53.95 -4.58
CA THR A 211 30.03 54.95 -5.19
C THR A 211 30.83 55.70 -4.11
N PRO A 212 32.16 55.85 -4.25
CA PRO A 212 32.93 56.78 -3.42
C PRO A 212 32.89 58.21 -3.99
N THR A 213 32.96 59.18 -3.06
CA THR A 213 32.94 60.65 -3.27
C THR A 213 34.35 61.20 -3.47
#